data_AF-A0A9C7VLM2-F1
#
_entry.id   AF-A0A9C7VLM2-F1
#
_cell.length_a   1.000
_cell.length_b   1.000
_cell.length_c   1.000
_cell.angle_alpha   90.00
_cell.angle_beta   90.00
_cell.angle_gamma   90.00
#
_symmetry.space_group_name_H-M   'P 1'
#
loop_
_entity.id
_entity.type
_entity.pdbx_description
1 polymer ?
#
loop_
_entity_poly.entity_id
_entity_poly.type
_entity_poly.pdbx_seq_one_letter_code
_entity_poly.pdbx_strand_id
1 'polypeptide(L)'
;VGGYVVHLNKIRRLGVPVLLKHTIVRALGDNRVEGAVIAEVDESYNIIPGTEKELVVDTICLAVGLAPSIELAAMAGAEVIYIPELGGYIVRRDEFMRTSVPNLFVAGDVSGIEEATTAMLEGKIVGLMVSSEKKNVNLSGEIKALLRELEDFRRGPVSERVRRGLSKMGIKTVSGGFRTEVQRSKGPVGKLRAVIECPQPIPCNPCETVCVFGAISTGGNINGIPWVDYDKCTGCGLCALKCPGLAIFMVKEDVEKKEAIVGIPYELLPVPEEGEKVLGTDRDGKPVCEAVVEKVVKSKDKTHLVYLRVPLKYMDAVRGFMVSPREKYEFVCRCEEVTVQDIEKAIDEGYTDYEELRRYLRIGMGPCGGRTCRLLTLMILAKKTGKKMEELSPGTFRPPTIPVPFNAFLEGDKN
;
A
#
# COMPACT_ATOMS: atom_id res chain seq x y z
N VAL A 1 -4.19 1.52 -10.95
CA VAL A 1 -3.69 1.26 -9.57
C VAL A 1 -2.98 -0.08 -9.56
N GLY A 2 -1.68 -0.12 -9.31
CA GLY A 2 -0.91 -1.39 -9.22
C GLY A 2 -1.07 -2.03 -7.83
N GLY A 3 -1.12 -3.37 -7.76
CA GLY A 3 -1.20 -4.15 -6.51
C GLY A 3 -2.53 -4.06 -5.74
N TYR A 4 -3.09 -2.86 -5.61
CA TYR A 4 -4.10 -2.54 -4.61
C TYR A 4 -5.50 -2.33 -5.18
N VAL A 5 -5.87 -2.84 -6.37
CA VAL A 5 -7.26 -2.68 -6.87
C VAL A 5 -8.27 -3.35 -5.93
N VAL A 6 -7.87 -4.40 -5.21
CA VAL A 6 -8.76 -4.99 -4.18
C VAL A 6 -8.97 -4.04 -2.99
N HIS A 7 -7.94 -3.36 -2.50
CA HIS A 7 -8.06 -2.38 -1.41
C HIS A 7 -8.77 -1.08 -1.85
N LEU A 8 -8.54 -0.65 -3.10
CA LEU A 8 -9.28 0.41 -3.80
C LEU A 8 -10.78 0.07 -3.90
N ASN A 9 -11.08 -1.14 -4.38
CA ASN A 9 -12.44 -1.64 -4.52
C ASN A 9 -13.11 -1.72 -3.14
N LYS A 10 -12.39 -2.15 -2.10
CA LYS A 10 -12.81 -2.10 -0.70
C LYS A 10 -13.26 -0.70 -0.30
N ILE A 11 -12.42 0.32 -0.38
CA ILE A 11 -12.82 1.66 0.09
C ILE A 11 -13.93 2.29 -0.77
N ARG A 12 -13.96 2.04 -2.10
CA ARG A 12 -15.08 2.45 -2.97
C ARG A 12 -16.41 1.75 -2.64
N ARG A 13 -16.36 0.50 -2.14
CA ARG A 13 -17.50 -0.26 -1.57
C ARG A 13 -17.95 0.23 -0.19
N LEU A 14 -17.29 1.25 0.34
CA LEU A 14 -17.64 1.93 1.59
C LEU A 14 -18.05 3.38 1.31
N GLY A 15 -18.26 3.74 0.04
CA GLY A 15 -18.56 5.10 -0.42
C GLY A 15 -17.37 6.03 -0.58
N VAL A 16 -16.22 5.70 0.02
CA VAL A 16 -15.07 6.60 0.08
C VAL A 16 -14.70 7.08 -1.34
N PRO A 17 -14.70 8.40 -1.59
CA PRO A 17 -14.21 8.94 -2.86
C PRO A 17 -12.78 8.47 -3.10
N VAL A 18 -12.55 7.78 -4.22
CA VAL A 18 -11.18 7.55 -4.69
C VAL A 18 -10.97 8.26 -6.00
N LEU A 19 -10.35 9.42 -5.84
CA LEU A 19 -10.13 10.40 -6.87
C LEU A 19 -8.72 10.19 -7.43
N LEU A 20 -8.64 9.29 -8.42
CA LEU A 20 -7.41 9.06 -9.18
C LEU A 20 -7.07 10.29 -10.02
N LYS A 21 -5.78 10.49 -10.33
CA LYS A 21 -5.26 11.75 -10.90
C LYS A 21 -5.73 12.99 -10.11
N HIS A 22 -5.79 12.91 -8.78
CA HIS A 22 -5.91 14.08 -7.91
C HIS A 22 -4.75 14.09 -6.89
N THR A 23 -4.37 15.28 -6.42
CA THR A 23 -3.48 15.46 -5.26
C THR A 23 -4.12 16.37 -4.24
N ILE A 24 -3.74 16.23 -2.96
CA ILE A 24 -3.94 17.29 -1.97
C ILE A 24 -2.94 18.40 -2.30
N VAL A 25 -3.43 19.63 -2.40
CA VAL A 25 -2.61 20.84 -2.58
C VAL A 25 -2.53 21.63 -1.26
N ARG A 26 -3.35 21.27 -0.26
CA ARG A 26 -3.47 21.98 1.02
C ARG A 26 -4.35 21.34 2.08
N ALA A 27 -4.10 21.71 3.34
CA ALA A 27 -5.04 21.62 4.47
C ALA A 27 -5.80 22.95 4.69
N LEU A 28 -6.86 22.94 5.52
CA LEU A 28 -7.53 24.13 6.08
C LEU A 28 -7.42 24.16 7.60
N GLY A 29 -7.69 25.33 8.16
CA GLY A 29 -7.82 25.55 9.60
C GLY A 29 -6.57 26.19 10.19
N ASP A 30 -6.74 26.74 11.39
CA ASP A 30 -5.72 27.53 12.10
C ASP A 30 -4.92 26.66 13.07
N ASN A 31 -5.57 26.14 14.11
CA ASN A 31 -4.94 25.33 15.16
C ASN A 31 -4.98 23.81 14.90
N ARG A 32 -5.71 23.37 13.87
CA ARG A 32 -5.90 21.96 13.46
C ARG A 32 -6.41 21.91 12.03
N VAL A 33 -6.43 20.72 11.45
CA VAL A 33 -7.11 20.48 10.17
C VAL A 33 -8.62 20.63 10.37
N GLU A 34 -9.26 21.49 9.57
CA GLU A 34 -10.72 21.61 9.47
C GLU A 34 -11.23 21.39 8.03
N GLY A 35 -10.31 21.05 7.13
CA GLY A 35 -10.60 20.51 5.80
C GLY A 35 -9.34 20.26 4.97
N ALA A 36 -9.53 19.99 3.68
CA ALA A 36 -8.45 19.91 2.69
C ALA A 36 -8.91 20.46 1.32
N VAL A 37 -7.98 20.76 0.42
CA VAL A 37 -8.32 20.90 -1.01
C VAL A 37 -7.48 19.96 -1.83
N ILE A 38 -8.18 19.29 -2.72
CA ILE A 38 -7.63 18.48 -3.79
C ILE A 38 -7.81 19.20 -5.12
N ALA A 39 -6.95 18.92 -6.08
CA ALA A 39 -7.15 19.31 -7.47
C ALA A 39 -6.82 18.13 -8.38
N GLU A 40 -7.37 18.13 -9.59
CA GLU A 40 -6.95 17.17 -10.62
C GLU A 40 -5.52 17.48 -11.07
N VAL A 41 -4.79 16.43 -11.47
CA VAL A 41 -3.41 16.55 -11.95
C VAL A 41 -3.23 15.96 -13.34
N ASP A 42 -2.34 16.57 -14.12
CA ASP A 42 -1.96 16.10 -15.45
C ASP A 42 -1.07 14.84 -15.40
N GLU A 43 -0.57 14.41 -16.55
CA GLU A 43 0.26 13.20 -16.65
C GLU A 43 1.72 13.42 -16.17
N SER A 44 2.09 14.68 -15.90
CA SER A 44 3.34 15.10 -15.25
C SER A 44 3.15 15.43 -13.76
N TYR A 45 1.96 15.16 -13.20
CA TYR A 45 1.53 15.48 -11.83
C TYR A 45 1.43 16.98 -11.49
N ASN A 46 1.37 17.87 -12.50
CA ASN A 46 1.04 19.28 -12.27
C ASN A 46 -0.45 19.44 -11.98
N ILE A 47 -0.81 20.38 -11.10
CA ILE A 47 -2.20 20.76 -10.81
C ILE A 47 -2.84 21.38 -12.06
N ILE A 48 -4.06 20.94 -12.39
CA ILE A 48 -4.88 21.52 -13.45
C ILE A 48 -5.72 22.66 -12.83
N PRO A 49 -5.46 23.95 -13.14
CA PRO A 49 -6.16 25.06 -12.51
C PRO A 49 -7.65 25.08 -12.87
N GLY A 50 -8.51 25.43 -11.91
CA GLY A 50 -9.97 25.40 -12.05
C GLY A 50 -10.59 24.03 -11.78
N THR A 51 -9.81 23.05 -11.30
CA THR A 51 -10.29 21.71 -10.89
C THR A 51 -10.29 21.50 -9.37
N GLU A 52 -9.96 22.54 -8.62
CA GLU A 52 -9.96 22.60 -7.16
C GLU A 52 -11.31 22.14 -6.60
N LYS A 53 -11.28 21.11 -5.75
CA LYS A 53 -12.41 20.59 -5.00
C LYS A 53 -12.00 20.40 -3.56
N GLU A 54 -12.90 20.72 -2.68
CA GLU A 54 -12.59 21.14 -1.32
C GLU A 54 -13.31 20.17 -0.36
N LEU A 55 -12.75 19.82 0.80
CA LEU A 55 -13.14 18.64 1.64
C LEU A 55 -13.33 19.03 3.13
N VAL A 56 -14.46 18.67 3.78
CA VAL A 56 -14.63 18.87 5.26
C VAL A 56 -14.02 17.64 5.88
N VAL A 57 -12.89 17.82 6.55
CA VAL A 57 -12.17 16.74 7.23
C VAL A 57 -11.47 17.32 8.45
N ASP A 58 -11.45 16.58 9.56
CA ASP A 58 -10.65 16.90 10.75
C ASP A 58 -9.20 16.39 10.67
N THR A 59 -8.90 15.58 9.65
CA THR A 59 -7.69 14.77 9.54
C THR A 59 -7.27 14.60 8.08
N ILE A 60 -5.96 14.71 7.80
CA ILE A 60 -5.37 14.37 6.49
C ILE A 60 -4.33 13.26 6.69
N CYS A 61 -4.59 12.09 6.10
CA CYS A 61 -3.67 10.95 6.12
C CYS A 61 -2.79 10.92 4.86
N LEU A 62 -1.52 11.36 4.98
CA LEU A 62 -0.57 11.36 3.86
C LEU A 62 0.13 10.01 3.69
N ALA A 63 -0.21 9.29 2.62
CA ALA A 63 0.39 8.00 2.25
C ALA A 63 1.14 8.10 0.90
N VAL A 64 2.21 8.90 0.87
CA VAL A 64 2.93 9.30 -0.37
C VAL A 64 4.05 8.34 -0.81
N GLY A 65 4.19 7.20 -0.15
CA GLY A 65 5.22 6.19 -0.43
C GLY A 65 6.02 5.77 0.80
N LEU A 66 6.98 4.88 0.60
CA LEU A 66 7.93 4.41 1.61
C LEU A 66 9.36 4.56 1.10
N ALA A 67 10.30 4.77 2.02
CA ALA A 67 11.74 4.82 1.76
C ALA A 67 12.45 3.81 2.68
N PRO A 68 13.41 3.01 2.17
CA PRO A 68 14.18 2.06 2.98
C PRO A 68 14.96 2.74 4.12
N SER A 69 14.90 2.19 5.34
CA SER A 69 15.68 2.69 6.49
C SER A 69 17.10 2.12 6.46
N ILE A 70 17.92 2.68 5.58
CA ILE A 70 19.29 2.23 5.30
C ILE A 70 20.33 2.64 6.37
N GLU A 71 19.97 3.49 7.34
CA GLU A 71 20.95 4.25 8.13
C GLU A 71 21.93 3.37 8.91
N LEU A 72 21.44 2.28 9.50
CA LEU A 72 22.29 1.35 10.27
C LEU A 72 23.25 0.56 9.37
N ALA A 73 22.79 0.12 8.20
CA ALA A 73 23.62 -0.62 7.24
C ALA A 73 24.68 0.31 6.62
N ALA A 74 24.30 1.54 6.27
CA ALA A 74 25.23 2.56 5.78
C ALA A 74 26.28 2.94 6.83
N MET A 75 25.90 3.06 8.10
CA MET A 75 26.84 3.26 9.22
C MET A 75 27.75 2.05 9.47
N ALA A 76 27.32 0.84 9.13
CA ALA A 76 28.15 -0.37 9.14
C ALA A 76 29.06 -0.53 7.91
N GLY A 77 29.03 0.43 6.97
CA GLY A 77 29.84 0.41 5.74
C GLY A 77 29.25 -0.41 4.59
N ALA A 78 27.97 -0.79 4.65
CA ALA A 78 27.30 -1.48 3.55
C ALA A 78 27.10 -0.54 2.34
N GLU A 79 27.29 -1.08 1.14
CA GLU A 79 27.16 -0.35 -0.12
C GLU A 79 25.70 0.07 -0.33
N VAL A 80 25.48 1.39 -0.44
CA VAL A 80 24.17 1.98 -0.74
C VAL A 80 24.15 2.37 -2.21
N ILE A 81 23.11 1.92 -2.92
CA ILE A 81 22.87 2.23 -4.34
C ILE A 81 21.47 2.84 -4.51
N TYR A 82 21.25 3.62 -5.57
CA TYR A 82 19.92 4.14 -5.88
C TYR A 82 19.22 3.26 -6.92
N ILE A 83 18.11 2.62 -6.54
CA ILE A 83 17.23 1.87 -7.42
C ILE A 83 15.79 2.37 -7.19
N PRO A 84 15.22 3.21 -8.08
CA PRO A 84 13.89 3.80 -7.87
C PRO A 84 12.79 2.74 -7.87
N GLU A 85 12.99 1.62 -8.56
CA GLU A 85 12.12 0.45 -8.47
C GLU A 85 11.91 -0.07 -7.04
N LEU A 86 12.94 -0.06 -6.19
CA LEU A 86 12.95 -0.69 -4.86
C LEU A 86 12.76 0.29 -3.70
N GLY A 87 12.43 1.55 -3.99
CA GLY A 87 12.22 2.61 -2.98
C GLY A 87 13.24 3.75 -2.98
N GLY A 88 14.18 3.76 -3.93
CA GLY A 88 15.23 4.79 -4.02
C GLY A 88 16.56 4.28 -3.50
N TYR A 89 17.15 4.95 -2.51
CA TYR A 89 18.39 4.50 -1.88
C TYR A 89 18.14 3.19 -1.11
N ILE A 90 18.89 2.15 -1.45
CA ILE A 90 18.72 0.78 -0.95
C ILE A 90 20.10 0.16 -0.67
N VAL A 91 20.17 -0.76 0.29
CA VAL A 91 21.40 -1.52 0.55
C VAL A 91 21.59 -2.56 -0.54
N ARG A 92 22.78 -2.62 -1.17
CA ARG A 92 23.11 -3.63 -2.17
C ARG A 92 23.22 -5.00 -1.51
N ARG A 93 22.62 -6.03 -2.14
CA ARG A 93 22.67 -7.41 -1.65
C ARG A 93 22.71 -8.47 -2.75
N ASP A 94 23.02 -9.72 -2.36
CA ASP A 94 22.88 -10.92 -3.19
C ASP A 94 21.46 -11.54 -3.11
N GLU A 95 21.27 -12.70 -3.76
CA GLU A 95 20.04 -13.50 -3.71
C GLU A 95 19.80 -14.21 -2.37
N PHE A 96 20.83 -14.28 -1.50
CA PHE A 96 20.80 -14.86 -0.14
C PHE A 96 20.74 -13.79 0.95
N MET A 97 20.44 -12.54 0.59
CA MET A 97 20.27 -11.40 1.50
C MET A 97 21.56 -10.89 2.18
N ARG A 98 22.75 -11.27 1.69
CA ARG A 98 24.05 -10.74 2.15
C ARG A 98 24.34 -9.39 1.51
N THR A 99 24.92 -8.48 2.29
CA THR A 99 25.42 -7.17 1.84
C THR A 99 26.87 -7.23 1.35
N SER A 100 27.45 -6.09 0.97
CA SER A 100 28.89 -5.94 0.71
C SER A 100 29.78 -6.11 1.96
N VAL A 101 29.22 -6.10 3.17
CA VAL A 101 29.96 -6.25 4.43
C VAL A 101 29.87 -7.70 4.91
N PRO A 102 30.99 -8.38 5.20
CA PRO A 102 30.98 -9.74 5.73
C PRO A 102 30.16 -9.87 7.02
N ASN A 103 29.29 -10.87 7.10
CA ASN A 103 28.29 -11.08 8.16
C ASN A 103 27.16 -10.01 8.24
N LEU A 104 27.21 -8.97 7.39
CA LEU A 104 26.15 -8.01 7.06
C LEU A 104 24.98 -8.62 6.25
N PHE A 105 23.78 -8.78 6.81
CA PHE A 105 22.55 -9.20 6.09
C PHE A 105 21.43 -8.14 6.16
N VAL A 106 20.54 -8.11 5.16
CA VAL A 106 19.37 -7.18 5.08
C VAL A 106 18.13 -7.89 4.53
N ALA A 107 16.96 -7.73 5.16
CA ALA A 107 15.72 -8.41 4.76
C ALA A 107 14.48 -7.52 4.91
N GLY A 108 13.49 -7.70 4.03
CA GLY A 108 12.27 -6.88 3.99
C GLY A 108 12.51 -5.50 3.39
N ASP A 109 11.79 -4.48 3.85
CA ASP A 109 11.78 -3.14 3.24
C ASP A 109 13.15 -2.41 3.20
N VAL A 110 14.16 -2.89 3.94
CA VAL A 110 15.56 -2.42 3.86
C VAL A 110 16.39 -3.14 2.77
N SER A 111 15.88 -4.25 2.25
CA SER A 111 16.36 -5.02 1.08
C SER A 111 15.62 -4.62 -0.21
N GLY A 112 14.36 -4.21 -0.11
CA GLY A 112 13.58 -3.53 -1.14
C GLY A 112 12.12 -3.35 -0.69
N ILE A 113 11.47 -2.22 -1.05
CA ILE A 113 10.05 -2.01 -0.76
C ILE A 113 9.20 -2.99 -1.58
N GLU A 114 8.60 -3.98 -0.93
CA GLU A 114 7.83 -5.06 -1.56
C GLU A 114 6.49 -5.28 -0.84
N GLU A 115 6.24 -6.46 -0.27
CA GLU A 115 5.04 -6.77 0.53
C GLU A 115 5.36 -7.61 1.77
N ALA A 116 4.43 -7.63 2.73
CA ALA A 116 4.64 -8.26 4.03
C ALA A 116 5.09 -9.73 3.95
N THR A 117 4.54 -10.54 3.04
CA THR A 117 4.93 -11.94 2.91
C THR A 117 6.36 -12.08 2.38
N THR A 118 6.75 -11.29 1.37
CA THR A 118 8.13 -11.27 0.88
C THR A 118 9.11 -10.89 1.98
N ALA A 119 8.82 -9.87 2.80
CA ALA A 119 9.65 -9.48 3.94
C ALA A 119 9.78 -10.59 4.99
N MET A 120 8.68 -11.32 5.29
CA MET A 120 8.72 -12.48 6.18
C MET A 120 9.55 -13.63 5.61
N LEU A 121 9.52 -13.87 4.29
CA LEU A 121 10.32 -14.90 3.63
C LEU A 121 11.81 -14.54 3.62
N GLU A 122 12.17 -13.29 3.33
CA GLU A 122 13.55 -12.82 3.43
C GLU A 122 14.09 -12.92 4.87
N GLY A 123 13.27 -12.56 5.87
CA GLY A 123 13.63 -12.72 7.28
C GLY A 123 13.90 -14.18 7.68
N LYS A 124 13.07 -15.13 7.21
CA LYS A 124 13.31 -16.57 7.39
C LYS A 124 14.61 -17.01 6.69
N ILE A 125 14.85 -16.55 5.46
CA ILE A 125 16.07 -16.86 4.71
C ILE A 125 17.31 -16.39 5.48
N VAL A 126 17.39 -15.12 5.89
CA VAL A 126 18.51 -14.60 6.71
C VAL A 126 18.69 -15.41 8.00
N GLY A 127 17.60 -15.74 8.69
CA GLY A 127 17.65 -16.57 9.90
C GLY A 127 18.27 -17.96 9.68
N LEU A 128 17.99 -18.60 8.53
CA LEU A 128 18.60 -19.87 8.15
C LEU A 128 20.04 -19.70 7.64
N MET A 129 20.35 -18.64 6.87
CA MET A 129 21.71 -18.34 6.41
C MET A 129 22.66 -18.20 7.60
N VAL A 130 22.33 -17.30 8.53
CA VAL A 130 23.12 -17.03 9.75
C VAL A 130 23.20 -18.28 10.64
N SER A 131 22.12 -19.08 10.74
CA SER A 131 22.15 -20.33 11.50
C SER A 131 23.04 -21.40 10.87
N SER A 132 23.01 -21.51 9.53
CA SER A 132 23.81 -22.46 8.75
C SER A 132 25.29 -22.14 8.87
N GLU A 133 25.67 -20.88 8.66
CA GLU A 133 27.04 -20.38 8.75
C GLU A 133 27.57 -20.47 10.20
N LYS A 134 26.83 -19.94 11.19
CA LYS A 134 27.31 -19.85 12.59
C LYS A 134 27.36 -21.18 13.33
N LYS A 135 26.55 -22.17 12.94
CA LYS A 135 26.55 -23.53 13.56
C LYS A 135 27.20 -24.60 12.69
N ASN A 136 27.66 -24.26 11.48
CA ASN A 136 28.18 -25.21 10.48
C ASN A 136 27.20 -26.37 10.20
N VAL A 137 25.92 -26.05 9.97
CA VAL A 137 24.83 -27.01 9.70
C VAL A 137 24.25 -26.80 8.31
N ASN A 138 23.99 -27.89 7.58
CA ASN A 138 23.42 -27.80 6.23
C ASN A 138 21.90 -27.56 6.29
N LEU A 139 21.47 -26.33 5.99
CA LEU A 139 20.06 -25.92 5.87
C LEU A 139 19.69 -25.57 4.42
N SER A 140 20.48 -26.06 3.45
CA SER A 140 20.38 -25.64 2.05
C SER A 140 19.13 -26.15 1.33
N GLY A 141 18.40 -27.12 1.88
CA GLY A 141 17.11 -27.56 1.36
C GLY A 141 16.00 -26.56 1.69
N GLU A 142 15.93 -26.15 2.96
CA GLU A 142 15.00 -25.21 3.53
C GLU A 142 15.18 -23.80 2.92
N ILE A 143 16.44 -23.36 2.79
CA ILE A 143 16.79 -22.10 2.11
C ILE A 143 16.31 -22.13 0.64
N LYS A 144 16.55 -23.23 -0.09
CA LYS A 144 16.09 -23.38 -1.49
C LYS A 144 14.56 -23.48 -1.61
N ALA A 145 13.86 -23.99 -0.60
CA ALA A 145 12.41 -24.00 -0.57
C ALA A 145 11.84 -22.58 -0.41
N LEU A 146 12.34 -21.81 0.56
CA LEU A 146 11.93 -20.42 0.78
C LEU A 146 12.28 -19.50 -0.39
N LEU A 147 13.41 -19.71 -1.07
CA LEU A 147 13.77 -18.96 -2.27
C LEU A 147 12.80 -19.22 -3.44
N ARG A 148 12.27 -20.44 -3.58
CA ARG A 148 11.23 -20.76 -4.57
C ARG A 148 9.90 -20.13 -4.20
N GLU A 149 9.49 -20.22 -2.93
CA GLU A 149 8.29 -19.57 -2.41
C GLU A 149 8.35 -18.05 -2.69
N LEU A 150 9.48 -17.41 -2.35
CA LEU A 150 9.74 -15.99 -2.60
C LEU A 150 9.75 -15.62 -4.09
N GLU A 151 10.22 -16.51 -4.98
CA GLU A 151 10.05 -16.31 -6.42
C GLU A 151 8.58 -16.38 -6.84
N ASP A 152 7.78 -17.31 -6.32
CA ASP A 152 6.36 -17.42 -6.65
C ASP A 152 5.54 -16.18 -6.26
N PHE A 153 5.85 -15.52 -5.13
CA PHE A 153 5.30 -14.19 -4.81
C PHE A 153 5.76 -13.10 -5.81
N ARG A 154 6.99 -13.19 -6.33
CA ARG A 154 7.56 -12.23 -7.30
C ARG A 154 7.14 -12.47 -8.74
N ARG A 155 6.62 -13.64 -9.12
CA ARG A 155 6.23 -13.98 -10.51
C ARG A 155 5.07 -13.15 -11.08
N GLY A 156 4.21 -12.58 -10.24
CA GLY A 156 3.07 -11.76 -10.65
C GLY A 156 3.46 -10.48 -11.43
N PRO A 157 2.49 -9.83 -12.12
CA PRO A 157 2.75 -8.58 -12.84
C PRO A 157 2.82 -7.38 -11.89
N VAL A 158 2.16 -7.45 -10.73
CA VAL A 158 2.26 -6.42 -9.68
C VAL A 158 3.69 -6.28 -9.14
N SER A 159 4.45 -7.36 -9.19
CA SER A 159 5.86 -7.47 -8.80
C SER A 159 6.83 -7.18 -9.96
N GLU A 160 6.38 -6.72 -11.13
CA GLU A 160 7.24 -6.39 -12.28
C GLU A 160 8.24 -5.26 -11.94
N ARG A 161 7.78 -4.21 -11.27
CA ARG A 161 8.63 -3.11 -10.76
C ARG A 161 9.77 -3.67 -9.92
N VAL A 162 9.43 -4.53 -8.95
CA VAL A 162 10.37 -5.19 -8.04
C VAL A 162 11.39 -6.02 -8.83
N ARG A 163 10.93 -6.90 -9.72
CA ARG A 163 11.81 -7.75 -10.54
C ARG A 163 12.77 -6.95 -11.41
N ARG A 164 12.33 -5.82 -11.99
CA ARG A 164 13.21 -4.90 -12.73
C ARG A 164 14.25 -4.24 -11.82
N GLY A 165 13.89 -3.92 -10.57
CA GLY A 165 14.82 -3.44 -9.55
C GLY A 165 15.86 -4.48 -9.13
N LEU A 166 15.42 -5.71 -8.81
CA LEU A 166 16.31 -6.83 -8.47
C LEU A 166 17.26 -7.18 -9.62
N SER A 167 16.81 -7.08 -10.88
CA SER A 167 17.67 -7.24 -12.05
C SER A 167 18.78 -6.18 -12.15
N LYS A 168 18.60 -4.97 -11.59
CA LYS A 168 19.67 -3.96 -11.49
C LYS A 168 20.71 -4.30 -10.42
N MET A 169 20.35 -5.09 -9.41
CA MET A 169 21.30 -5.71 -8.47
C MET A 169 22.01 -6.96 -9.05
N GLY A 170 21.59 -7.45 -10.22
CA GLY A 170 22.08 -8.69 -10.84
C GLY A 170 21.32 -9.96 -10.42
N ILE A 171 20.25 -9.82 -9.62
CA ILE A 171 19.44 -10.95 -9.13
C ILE A 171 18.44 -11.37 -10.21
N LYS A 172 18.39 -12.68 -10.51
CA LYS A 172 17.50 -13.25 -11.53
C LYS A 172 16.14 -13.57 -10.94
N THR A 173 15.08 -13.38 -11.73
CA THR A 173 13.68 -13.67 -11.33
C THR A 173 12.83 -14.06 -12.54
N VAL A 174 11.87 -14.97 -12.35
CA VAL A 174 10.93 -15.43 -13.40
C VAL A 174 9.60 -14.64 -13.40
N SER A 175 8.83 -14.71 -14.51
CA SER A 175 7.45 -14.20 -14.63
C SER A 175 6.48 -15.33 -14.99
N GLY A 176 5.20 -15.19 -14.63
CA GLY A 176 4.12 -16.06 -15.12
C GLY A 176 3.79 -17.26 -14.22
N GLY A 177 3.03 -18.23 -14.74
CA GLY A 177 2.63 -19.43 -14.00
C GLY A 177 1.36 -19.29 -13.13
N PHE A 178 0.46 -18.36 -13.46
CA PHE A 178 -0.79 -18.11 -12.72
C PHE A 178 -1.98 -17.86 -13.67
N ARG A 179 -3.21 -18.11 -13.19
CA ARG A 179 -4.44 -17.91 -13.97
C ARG A 179 -4.83 -16.43 -14.05
N THR A 180 -5.10 -15.95 -15.27
CA THR A 180 -5.49 -14.56 -15.57
C THR A 180 -6.95 -14.38 -16.01
N GLU A 181 -7.74 -15.46 -16.03
CA GLU A 181 -9.14 -15.42 -16.48
C GLU A 181 -10.08 -14.98 -15.36
N VAL A 182 -10.92 -13.98 -15.65
CA VAL A 182 -12.00 -13.53 -14.76
C VAL A 182 -13.27 -14.32 -15.05
N GLN A 183 -13.85 -14.94 -14.03
CA GLN A 183 -15.10 -15.68 -14.14
C GLN A 183 -16.26 -14.75 -14.54
N ARG A 184 -16.85 -15.01 -15.72
CA ARG A 184 -17.99 -14.23 -16.23
C ARG A 184 -19.37 -14.74 -15.76
N SER A 185 -19.47 -16.03 -15.46
CA SER A 185 -20.69 -16.61 -14.88
C SER A 185 -20.85 -16.12 -13.44
N LYS A 186 -22.07 -15.73 -13.08
CA LYS A 186 -22.43 -15.26 -11.71
C LYS A 186 -23.16 -16.31 -10.90
N GLY A 187 -23.31 -17.54 -11.42
CA GLY A 187 -24.06 -18.62 -10.77
C GLY A 187 -25.59 -18.49 -10.87
N PRO A 188 -26.34 -19.46 -10.28
CA PRO A 188 -27.78 -19.63 -10.49
C PRO A 188 -28.63 -18.52 -9.85
N VAL A 189 -29.56 -17.97 -10.64
CA VAL A 189 -30.50 -16.90 -10.26
C VAL A 189 -31.36 -17.30 -9.05
N GLY A 190 -31.68 -16.35 -8.17
CA GLY A 190 -32.58 -16.52 -7.03
C GLY A 190 -31.94 -17.21 -5.81
N LYS A 191 -30.84 -17.95 -5.98
CA LYS A 191 -29.99 -18.44 -4.88
C LYS A 191 -29.04 -17.33 -4.43
N LEU A 192 -28.96 -17.09 -3.11
CA LEU A 192 -27.92 -16.22 -2.54
C LEU A 192 -26.54 -16.88 -2.78
N ARG A 193 -25.61 -16.14 -3.38
CA ARG A 193 -24.31 -16.69 -3.82
C ARG A 193 -23.19 -15.66 -3.82
N ALA A 194 -21.96 -16.15 -3.74
CA ALA A 194 -20.77 -15.33 -3.76
C ALA A 194 -20.41 -14.92 -5.21
N VAL A 195 -20.29 -13.62 -5.46
CA VAL A 195 -19.78 -13.07 -6.73
C VAL A 195 -18.44 -12.40 -6.43
N ILE A 196 -17.35 -12.98 -6.95
CA ILE A 196 -15.99 -12.49 -6.68
C ILE A 196 -15.57 -11.50 -7.77
N GLU A 197 -15.48 -10.22 -7.42
CA GLU A 197 -14.93 -9.17 -8.29
C GLU A 197 -13.49 -8.86 -7.87
N CYS A 198 -12.61 -9.86 -8.03
CA CYS A 198 -11.15 -9.77 -7.79
C CYS A 198 -10.39 -9.93 -9.12
N PRO A 199 -10.26 -8.85 -9.94
CA PRO A 199 -9.77 -8.97 -11.32
C PRO A 199 -8.24 -8.88 -11.47
N GLN A 200 -7.48 -8.80 -10.36
CA GLN A 200 -6.02 -8.69 -10.42
C GLN A 200 -5.35 -10.03 -10.03
N PRO A 201 -4.34 -10.47 -10.77
CA PRO A 201 -3.41 -11.49 -10.29
C PRO A 201 -2.48 -10.86 -9.22
N ILE A 202 -2.92 -10.99 -7.96
CA ILE A 202 -2.21 -10.58 -6.74
C ILE A 202 -2.04 -11.80 -5.83
N PRO A 203 -0.99 -11.88 -4.99
CA PRO A 203 -0.75 -13.02 -4.11
C PRO A 203 -1.73 -13.06 -2.93
N CYS A 204 -2.99 -13.46 -3.15
CA CYS A 204 -4.07 -13.34 -2.18
C CYS A 204 -5.10 -14.49 -2.27
N ASN A 205 -4.94 -15.53 -1.43
CA ASN A 205 -5.83 -16.69 -1.32
C ASN A 205 -6.80 -16.80 -0.10
N PRO A 206 -7.00 -15.83 0.83
CA PRO A 206 -7.92 -16.00 1.98
C PRO A 206 -9.35 -16.46 1.64
N CYS A 207 -9.83 -16.19 0.43
CA CYS A 207 -11.15 -16.64 -0.03
C CYS A 207 -11.23 -18.14 -0.37
N GLU A 208 -10.11 -18.76 -0.72
CA GLU A 208 -9.96 -20.22 -0.93
C GLU A 208 -9.77 -20.91 0.43
N THR A 209 -8.86 -20.42 1.27
CA THR A 209 -8.52 -21.06 2.56
C THR A 209 -9.65 -21.03 3.60
N VAL A 210 -10.55 -20.04 3.54
CA VAL A 210 -11.76 -20.00 4.40
C VAL A 210 -12.92 -20.84 3.85
N CYS A 211 -12.82 -21.39 2.62
CA CYS A 211 -13.94 -22.03 1.96
C CYS A 211 -14.12 -23.49 2.40
N VAL A 212 -14.81 -23.71 3.53
CA VAL A 212 -15.10 -25.05 4.09
C VAL A 212 -15.83 -26.02 3.15
N PHE A 213 -16.39 -25.53 2.04
CA PHE A 213 -17.04 -26.33 1.00
C PHE A 213 -16.17 -26.62 -0.22
N GLY A 214 -14.91 -26.17 -0.26
CA GLY A 214 -14.03 -26.29 -1.44
C GLY A 214 -14.58 -25.59 -2.69
N ALA A 215 -15.39 -24.54 -2.50
CA ALA A 215 -16.14 -23.86 -3.54
C ALA A 215 -15.41 -22.67 -4.19
N ILE A 216 -14.19 -22.36 -3.75
CA ILE A 216 -13.37 -21.26 -4.28
C ILE A 216 -11.93 -21.76 -4.43
N SER A 217 -11.28 -21.48 -5.57
CA SER A 217 -9.85 -21.75 -5.73
C SER A 217 -9.13 -20.69 -6.57
N THR A 218 -7.86 -20.37 -6.23
CA THR A 218 -6.94 -19.54 -7.03
C THR A 218 -6.31 -20.29 -8.21
N GLY A 219 -6.32 -21.63 -8.21
CA GLY A 219 -5.75 -22.44 -9.28
C GLY A 219 -4.27 -22.81 -9.10
N GLY A 220 -3.82 -22.94 -7.85
CA GLY A 220 -2.51 -23.55 -7.51
C GLY A 220 -1.32 -22.58 -7.43
N ASN A 221 -1.38 -21.41 -8.06
CA ASN A 221 -0.49 -20.29 -7.77
C ASN A 221 -1.27 -19.20 -7.04
N ILE A 222 -0.69 -18.63 -5.98
CA ILE A 222 -1.35 -17.62 -5.13
C ILE A 222 -1.71 -16.33 -5.89
N ASN A 223 -1.04 -16.04 -7.00
CA ASN A 223 -1.35 -14.93 -7.93
C ASN A 223 -2.52 -15.24 -8.89
N GLY A 224 -3.12 -16.43 -8.84
CA GLY A 224 -4.20 -16.83 -9.74
C GLY A 224 -5.53 -16.16 -9.38
N ILE A 225 -6.19 -15.56 -10.38
CA ILE A 225 -7.52 -14.95 -10.18
C ILE A 225 -8.49 -16.00 -9.63
N PRO A 226 -9.17 -15.76 -8.48
CA PRO A 226 -10.01 -16.75 -7.82
C PRO A 226 -11.29 -17.06 -8.61
N TRP A 227 -11.69 -18.33 -8.60
CA TRP A 227 -12.85 -18.86 -9.31
C TRP A 227 -13.81 -19.57 -8.35
N VAL A 228 -15.12 -19.39 -8.54
CA VAL A 228 -16.19 -19.98 -7.73
C VAL A 228 -16.79 -21.21 -8.44
N ASP A 229 -16.81 -22.33 -7.72
CA ASP A 229 -17.65 -23.48 -8.04
C ASP A 229 -19.06 -23.22 -7.49
N TYR A 230 -20.02 -22.95 -8.37
CA TYR A 230 -21.37 -22.54 -7.98
C TYR A 230 -22.26 -23.67 -7.46
N ASP A 231 -21.93 -24.92 -7.79
CA ASP A 231 -22.65 -26.10 -7.30
C ASP A 231 -22.29 -26.37 -5.84
N LYS A 232 -21.01 -26.19 -5.48
CA LYS A 232 -20.53 -26.20 -4.08
C LYS A 232 -20.85 -24.89 -3.31
N CYS A 233 -21.18 -23.79 -3.99
CA CYS A 233 -21.42 -22.51 -3.34
C CYS A 233 -22.75 -22.49 -2.57
N THR A 234 -22.67 -22.46 -1.23
CA THR A 234 -23.83 -22.43 -0.32
C THR A 234 -24.39 -21.03 -0.03
N GLY A 235 -23.67 -19.97 -0.41
CA GLY A 235 -24.09 -18.59 -0.11
C GLY A 235 -23.82 -18.11 1.32
N CYS A 236 -23.00 -18.83 2.11
CA CYS A 236 -22.79 -18.57 3.54
C CYS A 236 -22.05 -17.26 3.90
N GLY A 237 -21.45 -16.54 2.95
CA GLY A 237 -20.80 -15.24 3.19
C GLY A 237 -19.43 -15.25 3.88
N LEU A 238 -18.95 -16.40 4.41
CA LEU A 238 -17.66 -16.50 5.12
C LEU A 238 -16.47 -15.96 4.31
N CYS A 239 -16.45 -16.17 3.00
CA CYS A 239 -15.43 -15.64 2.10
C CYS A 239 -15.48 -14.11 1.94
N ALA A 240 -16.67 -13.49 1.99
CA ALA A 240 -16.79 -12.03 1.99
C ALA A 240 -16.31 -11.41 3.31
N LEU A 241 -16.60 -12.06 4.44
CA LEU A 241 -16.16 -11.65 5.78
C LEU A 241 -14.64 -11.78 6.03
N LYS A 242 -13.92 -12.52 5.17
CA LYS A 242 -12.46 -12.72 5.27
C LYS A 242 -11.66 -12.25 4.05
N CYS A 243 -12.29 -11.55 3.09
CA CYS A 243 -11.58 -11.01 1.94
C CYS A 243 -10.89 -9.68 2.31
N PRO A 244 -9.55 -9.58 2.33
CA PRO A 244 -8.85 -8.38 2.83
C PRO A 244 -9.12 -7.13 2.00
N GLY A 245 -9.41 -7.29 0.70
CA GLY A 245 -9.87 -6.25 -0.22
C GLY A 245 -11.37 -6.28 -0.50
N LEU A 246 -12.18 -6.86 0.39
CA LEU A 246 -13.65 -6.87 0.32
C LEU A 246 -14.23 -7.28 -1.04
N ALA A 247 -13.50 -8.10 -1.80
CA ALA A 247 -13.69 -8.30 -3.24
C ALA A 247 -14.95 -9.10 -3.60
N ILE A 248 -15.64 -9.66 -2.61
CA ILE A 248 -16.72 -10.65 -2.77
C ILE A 248 -18.05 -10.06 -2.32
N PHE A 249 -19.06 -10.13 -3.18
CA PHE A 249 -20.43 -9.73 -2.87
C PHE A 249 -21.33 -10.94 -2.65
N MET A 250 -22.36 -10.77 -1.83
CA MET A 250 -23.42 -11.76 -1.67
C MET A 250 -24.68 -11.29 -2.40
N VAL A 251 -24.94 -11.86 -3.58
CA VAL A 251 -25.99 -11.38 -4.50
C VAL A 251 -27.19 -12.34 -4.50
N LYS A 252 -28.40 -11.79 -4.45
CA LYS A 252 -29.67 -12.50 -4.69
C LYS A 252 -30.67 -11.60 -5.39
N GLU A 253 -31.27 -12.09 -6.47
CA GLU A 253 -32.38 -11.46 -7.18
C GLU A 253 -33.73 -11.68 -6.46
N ASP A 254 -34.60 -10.67 -6.49
CA ASP A 254 -36.05 -10.82 -6.26
C ASP A 254 -36.79 -10.37 -7.54
N VAL A 255 -37.00 -11.34 -8.44
CA VAL A 255 -37.53 -11.11 -9.79
C VAL A 255 -38.98 -10.62 -9.74
N GLU A 256 -39.75 -11.04 -8.73
CA GLU A 256 -41.15 -10.66 -8.54
C GLU A 256 -41.28 -9.19 -8.13
N LYS A 257 -40.46 -8.73 -7.17
CA LYS A 257 -40.49 -7.33 -6.72
C LYS A 257 -39.70 -6.36 -7.62
N LYS A 258 -38.89 -6.89 -8.56
CA LYS A 258 -37.90 -6.12 -9.33
C LYS A 258 -36.85 -5.44 -8.44
N GLU A 259 -36.51 -6.10 -7.34
CA GLU A 259 -35.49 -5.69 -6.38
C GLU A 259 -34.32 -6.69 -6.41
N ALA A 260 -33.19 -6.32 -5.83
CA ALA A 260 -32.09 -7.22 -5.53
C ALA A 260 -31.52 -6.93 -4.16
N ILE A 261 -31.01 -7.97 -3.52
CA ILE A 261 -30.23 -7.90 -2.29
C ILE A 261 -28.76 -7.99 -2.68
N VAL A 262 -28.00 -6.94 -2.35
CA VAL A 262 -26.55 -6.89 -2.55
C VAL A 262 -25.88 -6.78 -1.18
N GLY A 263 -25.38 -7.91 -0.68
CA GLY A 263 -24.51 -7.99 0.49
C GLY A 263 -23.13 -7.44 0.17
N ILE A 264 -22.85 -6.24 0.68
CA ILE A 264 -21.59 -5.52 0.58
C ILE A 264 -20.84 -5.72 1.90
N PRO A 265 -19.68 -6.40 1.92
CA PRO A 265 -18.85 -6.40 3.11
C PRO A 265 -18.40 -4.97 3.46
N TYR A 266 -18.45 -4.61 4.74
CA TYR A 266 -18.35 -3.24 5.23
C TYR A 266 -17.43 -3.13 6.46
N GLU A 267 -16.58 -2.09 6.55
CA GLU A 267 -15.54 -1.97 7.59
C GLU A 267 -15.39 -0.57 8.23
N LEU A 268 -16.16 0.44 7.80
CA LEU A 268 -16.03 1.80 8.34
C LEU A 268 -16.90 2.03 9.58
N LEU A 269 -16.72 3.20 10.18
CA LEU A 269 -17.65 3.78 11.15
C LEU A 269 -18.20 5.10 10.58
N PRO A 270 -19.49 5.44 10.82
CA PRO A 270 -20.50 4.61 11.49
C PRO A 270 -20.80 3.33 10.70
N VAL A 271 -21.21 2.27 11.41
CA VAL A 271 -21.85 1.12 10.77
C VAL A 271 -23.32 1.54 10.54
N PRO A 272 -23.84 1.50 9.31
CA PRO A 272 -25.19 1.96 9.04
C PRO A 272 -26.24 1.05 9.70
N GLU A 273 -27.43 1.58 9.93
CA GLU A 273 -28.52 0.88 10.65
C GLU A 273 -29.57 0.28 9.70
N GLU A 274 -30.30 -0.73 10.15
CA GLU A 274 -31.34 -1.38 9.34
C GLU A 274 -32.51 -0.41 9.10
N GLY A 275 -32.87 -0.19 7.84
CA GLY A 275 -33.80 0.84 7.39
C GLY A 275 -33.16 2.17 6.97
N GLU A 276 -31.85 2.37 7.17
CA GLU A 276 -31.15 3.60 6.75
C GLU A 276 -31.16 3.78 5.22
N LYS A 277 -31.40 5.01 4.76
CA LYS A 277 -31.32 5.39 3.35
C LYS A 277 -29.92 5.86 2.99
N VAL A 278 -29.27 5.17 2.05
CA VAL A 278 -27.91 5.47 1.59
C VAL A 278 -27.87 5.68 0.08
N LEU A 279 -27.02 6.59 -0.40
CA LEU A 279 -26.94 6.97 -1.82
C LEU A 279 -26.03 6.02 -2.62
N GLY A 280 -26.43 4.75 -2.71
CA GLY A 280 -25.72 3.66 -3.37
C GLY A 280 -24.92 4.04 -4.63
N THR A 281 -23.60 4.18 -4.48
CA THR A 281 -22.65 4.46 -5.57
C THR A 281 -22.22 3.23 -6.36
N ASP A 282 -21.52 3.35 -7.48
CA ASP A 282 -21.01 2.22 -8.24
C ASP A 282 -19.60 1.76 -7.82
N ARG A 283 -18.98 0.87 -8.62
CA ARG A 283 -17.56 0.45 -8.48
C ARG A 283 -16.58 1.63 -8.55
N ASP A 284 -16.98 2.77 -9.11
CA ASP A 284 -16.19 3.98 -9.17
C ASP A 284 -16.35 4.92 -7.97
N GLY A 285 -17.36 4.68 -7.14
CA GLY A 285 -17.79 5.62 -6.10
C GLY A 285 -18.80 6.67 -6.61
N LYS A 286 -19.29 6.57 -7.85
CA LYS A 286 -20.29 7.51 -8.41
C LYS A 286 -21.71 7.12 -7.98
N PRO A 287 -22.56 8.03 -7.46
CA PRO A 287 -23.93 7.68 -7.05
C PRO A 287 -24.74 7.13 -8.23
N VAL A 288 -25.40 5.97 -8.06
CA VAL A 288 -26.21 5.34 -9.13
C VAL A 288 -27.68 5.10 -8.74
N CYS A 289 -28.00 4.92 -7.45
CA CYS A 289 -29.38 4.99 -6.96
C CYS A 289 -29.46 5.28 -5.45
N GLU A 290 -30.64 5.66 -4.96
CA GLU A 290 -30.97 5.46 -3.55
C GLU A 290 -31.07 3.95 -3.25
N ALA A 291 -30.60 3.55 -2.07
CA ALA A 291 -30.67 2.20 -1.55
C ALA A 291 -31.11 2.23 -0.08
N VAL A 292 -31.70 1.14 0.40
CA VAL A 292 -32.08 0.97 1.81
C VAL A 292 -31.27 -0.16 2.41
N VAL A 293 -30.78 0.01 3.63
CA VAL A 293 -30.09 -1.04 4.39
C VAL A 293 -31.12 -2.08 4.83
N GLU A 294 -31.04 -3.27 4.25
CA GLU A 294 -31.95 -4.40 4.50
C GLU A 294 -31.58 -5.16 5.77
N LYS A 295 -30.27 -5.37 5.99
CA LYS A 295 -29.75 -6.19 7.08
C LYS A 295 -28.26 -5.92 7.34
N VAL A 296 -27.81 -5.97 8.59
CA VAL A 296 -26.38 -5.84 8.94
C VAL A 296 -25.88 -7.02 9.77
N VAL A 297 -25.04 -7.86 9.16
CA VAL A 297 -24.35 -8.96 9.87
C VAL A 297 -23.01 -8.47 10.40
N LYS A 298 -22.93 -8.22 11.70
CA LYS A 298 -21.72 -7.73 12.39
C LYS A 298 -20.79 -8.89 12.74
N SER A 299 -19.56 -8.90 12.19
CA SER A 299 -18.50 -9.85 12.57
C SER A 299 -17.63 -9.33 13.71
N LYS A 300 -17.05 -10.27 14.48
CA LYS A 300 -15.99 -9.98 15.47
C LYS A 300 -14.70 -9.46 14.81
N ASP A 301 -14.45 -9.84 13.56
CA ASP A 301 -13.26 -9.44 12.77
C ASP A 301 -13.33 -8.00 12.22
N LYS A 302 -14.31 -7.19 12.65
CA LYS A 302 -14.63 -5.83 12.16
C LYS A 302 -15.11 -5.76 10.70
N THR A 303 -14.79 -6.72 9.83
CA THR A 303 -15.44 -6.88 8.52
C THR A 303 -16.88 -7.35 8.70
N HIS A 304 -17.83 -6.42 8.63
CA HIS A 304 -19.26 -6.67 8.65
C HIS A 304 -19.78 -7.01 7.25
N LEU A 305 -21.05 -7.36 7.12
CA LEU A 305 -21.74 -7.57 5.84
C LEU A 305 -23.08 -6.85 5.85
N VAL A 306 -23.13 -5.71 5.16
CA VAL A 306 -24.29 -4.82 5.01
C VAL A 306 -25.02 -5.22 3.74
N TYR A 307 -26.24 -5.70 3.88
CA TYR A 307 -27.12 -6.00 2.76
C TYR A 307 -27.89 -4.75 2.39
N LEU A 308 -27.71 -4.26 1.16
CA LEU A 308 -28.55 -3.21 0.59
C LEU A 308 -29.66 -3.82 -0.26
N ARG A 309 -30.88 -3.33 -0.07
CA ARG A 309 -32.00 -3.48 -1.00
C ARG A 309 -31.86 -2.41 -2.07
N VAL A 310 -31.77 -2.83 -3.34
CA VAL A 310 -31.58 -1.97 -4.50
C VAL A 310 -32.57 -2.32 -5.61
N PRO A 311 -32.96 -1.38 -6.49
CA PRO A 311 -33.71 -1.72 -7.70
C PRO A 311 -32.90 -2.69 -8.57
N LEU A 312 -33.53 -3.74 -9.12
CA LEU A 312 -32.85 -4.85 -9.81
C LEU A 312 -31.90 -4.38 -10.94
N LYS A 313 -32.26 -3.32 -11.66
CA LYS A 313 -31.40 -2.69 -12.70
C LYS A 313 -30.03 -2.17 -12.18
N TYR A 314 -29.87 -2.00 -10.87
CA TYR A 314 -28.65 -1.51 -10.23
C TYR A 314 -27.95 -2.58 -9.37
N MET A 315 -28.42 -3.82 -9.34
CA MET A 315 -27.78 -4.96 -8.67
C MET A 315 -26.29 -5.09 -9.04
N ASP A 316 -26.02 -5.02 -10.34
CA ASP A 316 -24.68 -5.09 -10.91
C ASP A 316 -23.88 -3.78 -10.80
N ALA A 317 -24.46 -2.73 -10.20
CA ALA A 317 -23.85 -1.42 -10.02
C ALA A 317 -23.47 -1.11 -8.56
N VAL A 318 -24.40 -1.20 -7.58
CA VAL A 318 -24.42 -0.44 -6.28
C VAL A 318 -23.49 -0.88 -5.13
N ARG A 319 -22.89 0.10 -4.40
CA ARG A 319 -21.68 0.04 -3.53
C ARG A 319 -21.40 1.17 -2.46
N GLY A 320 -21.92 2.43 -2.44
CA GLY A 320 -21.37 3.54 -1.54
C GLY A 320 -22.10 4.94 -1.43
N PHE A 321 -21.45 6.11 -1.07
CA PHE A 321 -21.99 7.54 -0.89
C PHE A 321 -20.94 8.72 -0.62
N MET A 322 -21.24 10.07 -0.69
CA MET A 322 -20.27 11.25 -0.68
C MET A 322 -20.75 12.73 -0.33
N VAL A 323 -19.88 13.72 0.10
CA VAL A 323 -20.12 15.24 0.30
C VAL A 323 -18.83 16.21 0.31
N SER A 324 -18.85 17.61 0.28
CA SER A 324 -17.68 18.61 0.05
C SER A 324 -17.78 20.21 0.36
N PRO A 325 -16.70 21.01 0.79
CA PRO A 325 -16.51 22.53 1.15
C PRO A 325 -15.33 23.56 0.64
N ARG A 326 -14.32 24.11 1.48
CA ARG A 326 -13.19 25.24 1.51
C ARG A 326 -11.59 25.10 1.19
N GLU A 327 -10.64 26.15 1.28
CA GLU A 327 -9.09 26.28 0.96
C GLU A 327 -8.06 27.04 1.98
N LYS A 328 -6.65 27.10 2.09
CA LYS A 328 -5.27 26.61 1.55
C LYS A 328 -3.98 26.74 2.52
N TYR A 329 -2.85 25.91 2.48
CA TYR A 329 -1.32 26.19 2.57
C TYR A 329 -0.31 24.92 2.45
N GLU A 330 1.07 25.03 2.42
CA GLU A 330 2.13 23.95 2.17
C GLU A 330 3.54 24.04 2.90
N PHE A 331 4.30 22.92 3.17
CA PHE A 331 5.64 22.84 3.86
C PHE A 331 6.55 21.60 3.53
N VAL A 332 7.87 21.59 3.89
CA VAL A 332 8.81 20.43 3.72
C VAL A 332 9.46 19.90 5.04
N CYS A 333 10.30 20.67 5.74
CA CYS A 333 11.06 20.18 6.91
C CYS A 333 10.42 20.63 8.24
N ARG A 334 9.49 19.82 8.75
CA ARG A 334 8.70 20.10 9.97
C ARG A 334 9.50 20.28 11.28
N CYS A 335 10.81 20.00 11.32
CA CYS A 335 11.64 20.20 12.53
C CYS A 335 12.40 21.52 12.55
N GLU A 336 12.57 22.17 11.39
CA GLU A 336 13.33 23.42 11.21
C GLU A 336 12.51 24.40 10.32
N GLU A 337 11.20 24.15 10.22
CA GLU A 337 10.14 24.89 9.50
C GLU A 337 10.37 25.21 7.99
N VAL A 338 11.43 24.67 7.39
CA VAL A 338 11.80 24.87 5.97
C VAL A 338 10.67 24.51 4.99
N THR A 339 10.32 25.44 4.11
CA THR A 339 9.33 25.29 3.04
C THR A 339 9.93 24.70 1.75
N VAL A 340 9.15 24.58 0.67
CA VAL A 340 9.70 24.25 -0.66
C VAL A 340 10.53 25.45 -1.18
N GLN A 341 10.01 26.65 -0.95
CA GLN A 341 10.53 27.92 -1.43
C GLN A 341 11.91 28.23 -0.86
N ASP A 342 12.16 27.89 0.41
CA ASP A 342 13.48 28.06 1.04
C ASP A 342 14.54 27.14 0.41
N ILE A 343 14.18 25.89 0.10
CA ILE A 343 15.06 24.92 -0.56
C ILE A 343 15.35 25.37 -2.00
N GLU A 344 14.30 25.77 -2.73
CA GLU A 344 14.46 26.26 -4.09
C GLU A 344 15.31 27.54 -4.13
N LYS A 345 15.13 28.48 -3.20
CA LYS A 345 15.94 29.69 -3.07
C LYS A 345 17.41 29.36 -2.77
N ALA A 346 17.69 28.46 -1.83
CA ALA A 346 19.06 28.06 -1.51
C ALA A 346 19.80 27.43 -2.72
N ILE A 347 19.07 26.73 -3.59
CA ILE A 347 19.65 26.19 -4.84
C ILE A 347 19.96 27.32 -5.84
N ASP A 348 19.14 28.38 -5.91
CA ASP A 348 19.46 29.58 -6.72
C ASP A 348 20.64 30.38 -6.15
N GLU A 349 20.82 30.37 -4.83
CA GLU A 349 21.97 30.96 -4.12
C GLU A 349 23.27 30.12 -4.29
N GLY A 350 23.19 28.95 -4.93
CA GLY A 350 24.33 28.15 -5.36
C GLY A 350 24.63 26.89 -4.53
N TYR A 351 23.81 26.56 -3.53
CA TYR A 351 23.96 25.32 -2.75
C TYR A 351 23.40 24.12 -3.54
N THR A 352 24.28 23.26 -4.07
CA THR A 352 23.91 22.21 -5.04
C THR A 352 24.21 20.77 -4.59
N ASP A 353 24.59 20.56 -3.33
CA ASP A 353 24.53 19.25 -2.68
C ASP A 353 23.68 19.22 -1.39
N TYR A 354 23.30 18.02 -0.93
CA TYR A 354 22.43 17.87 0.24
C TYR A 354 23.11 18.25 1.57
N GLU A 355 24.41 18.06 1.71
CA GLU A 355 25.17 18.44 2.90
C GLU A 355 25.44 19.95 2.97
N GLU A 356 25.53 20.64 1.83
CA GLU A 356 25.46 22.12 1.74
C GLU A 356 24.09 22.62 2.21
N LEU A 357 22.99 22.16 1.58
CA LEU A 357 21.62 22.54 1.94
C LEU A 357 21.32 22.24 3.41
N ARG A 358 21.78 21.07 3.92
CA ARG A 358 21.67 20.66 5.33
C ARG A 358 22.38 21.62 6.28
N ARG A 359 23.49 22.24 5.89
CA ARG A 359 24.23 23.21 6.74
C ARG A 359 23.61 24.60 6.69
N TYR A 360 23.14 25.04 5.53
CA TYR A 360 22.52 26.35 5.34
C TYR A 360 21.10 26.42 5.92
N LEU A 361 20.22 25.52 5.48
CA LEU A 361 18.80 25.47 5.89
C LEU A 361 18.56 24.57 7.12
N ARG A 362 19.62 24.04 7.74
CA ARG A 362 19.56 23.07 8.85
C ARG A 362 18.77 21.79 8.55
N ILE A 363 18.40 21.55 7.28
CA ILE A 363 17.39 20.55 6.88
C ILE A 363 17.80 19.11 7.22
N GLY A 364 17.11 18.52 8.20
CA GLY A 364 17.43 17.19 8.74
C GLY A 364 18.45 17.18 9.88
N MET A 365 18.71 18.33 10.53
CA MET A 365 19.42 18.42 11.81
C MET A 365 18.53 18.14 13.03
N GLY A 366 17.22 18.42 12.93
CA GLY A 366 16.24 18.13 13.98
C GLY A 366 16.12 16.63 14.34
N PRO A 367 15.40 16.30 15.42
CA PRO A 367 15.47 15.00 16.11
C PRO A 367 15.06 13.78 15.28
N CYS A 368 14.43 13.98 14.12
CA CYS A 368 14.13 12.90 13.17
C CYS A 368 15.37 12.39 12.38
N GLY A 369 16.51 13.09 12.42
CA GLY A 369 17.73 12.74 11.66
C GLY A 369 17.59 12.90 10.14
N GLY A 370 16.60 13.68 9.69
CA GLY A 370 16.30 13.90 8.27
C GLY A 370 15.47 12.80 7.60
N ARG A 371 14.99 11.77 8.32
CA ARG A 371 14.22 10.64 7.76
C ARG A 371 13.07 11.05 6.82
N THR A 372 12.39 12.14 7.13
CA THR A 372 11.21 12.62 6.39
C THR A 372 11.56 13.60 5.28
N CYS A 373 12.51 14.51 5.51
CA CYS A 373 12.83 15.60 4.58
C CYS A 373 14.00 15.31 3.63
N ARG A 374 14.93 14.40 3.96
CA ARG A 374 16.13 14.10 3.15
C ARG A 374 15.77 13.73 1.71
N LEU A 375 14.89 12.74 1.51
CA LEU A 375 14.51 12.30 0.17
C LEU A 375 13.78 13.40 -0.61
N LEU A 376 12.90 14.16 0.06
CA LEU A 376 12.20 15.30 -0.54
C LEU A 376 13.19 16.39 -0.98
N THR A 377 14.19 16.70 -0.15
CA THR A 377 15.27 17.67 -0.47
C THR A 377 16.06 17.22 -1.69
N LEU A 378 16.42 15.93 -1.76
CA LEU A 378 17.14 15.34 -2.90
C LEU A 378 16.29 15.36 -4.18
N MET A 379 14.97 15.15 -4.09
CA MET A 379 14.06 15.26 -5.23
C MET A 379 13.92 16.70 -5.74
N ILE A 380 13.82 17.70 -4.84
CA ILE A 380 13.82 19.13 -5.22
C ILE A 380 15.15 19.49 -5.87
N LEU A 381 16.28 19.07 -5.28
CA LEU A 381 17.63 19.29 -5.81
C LEU A 381 17.82 18.66 -7.20
N ALA A 382 17.40 17.41 -7.41
CA ALA A 382 17.44 16.74 -8.70
C ALA A 382 16.57 17.46 -9.74
N LYS A 383 15.34 17.81 -9.39
CA LYS A 383 14.41 18.55 -10.27
C LYS A 383 14.99 19.91 -10.70
N LYS A 384 15.63 20.64 -9.78
CA LYS A 384 16.11 22.01 -10.03
C LYS A 384 17.51 22.09 -10.65
N THR A 385 18.41 21.14 -10.37
CA THR A 385 19.76 21.09 -10.96
C THR A 385 19.89 20.19 -12.18
N GLY A 386 18.87 19.37 -12.50
CA GLY A 386 18.92 18.39 -13.59
C GLY A 386 19.80 17.16 -13.32
N LYS A 387 20.49 17.09 -12.16
CA LYS A 387 21.27 15.92 -11.72
C LYS A 387 20.36 14.71 -11.51
N LYS A 388 20.80 13.51 -11.85
CA LYS A 388 20.05 12.28 -11.55
C LYS A 388 20.12 11.98 -10.05
N MET A 389 19.08 11.34 -9.50
CA MET A 389 19.10 10.84 -8.11
C MET A 389 20.26 9.87 -7.83
N GLU A 390 20.70 9.13 -8.85
CA GLU A 390 21.87 8.22 -8.83
C GLU A 390 23.21 8.97 -8.65
N GLU A 391 23.25 10.25 -9.01
CA GLU A 391 24.42 11.14 -8.91
C GLU A 391 24.42 11.96 -7.60
N LEU A 392 23.32 11.93 -6.83
CA LEU A 392 23.16 12.67 -5.58
C LEU A 392 23.47 11.78 -4.36
N SER A 393 24.27 12.31 -3.43
CA SER A 393 24.54 11.66 -2.14
C SER A 393 23.46 11.98 -1.10
N PRO A 394 22.96 10.99 -0.32
CA PRO A 394 22.03 11.22 0.79
C PRO A 394 22.66 11.87 2.04
N GLY A 395 23.93 12.26 1.98
CA GLY A 395 24.70 12.82 3.09
C GLY A 395 25.18 11.77 4.08
N THR A 396 25.82 12.20 5.17
CA THR A 396 26.41 11.27 6.15
C THR A 396 25.43 10.93 7.27
N PHE A 397 25.14 9.63 7.41
CA PHE A 397 24.48 9.06 8.59
C PHE A 397 25.47 8.97 9.76
N ARG A 398 25.03 9.25 10.98
CA ARG A 398 25.88 9.28 12.19
C ARG A 398 25.13 8.70 13.40
N PRO A 399 25.83 8.09 14.36
CA PRO A 399 25.23 7.67 15.63
C PRO A 399 24.91 8.88 16.54
N PRO A 400 23.94 8.76 17.45
CA PRO A 400 22.95 7.68 17.52
C PRO A 400 21.85 7.90 16.47
N THR A 401 21.28 6.83 15.90
CA THR A 401 20.25 6.94 14.85
C THR A 401 18.91 7.46 15.37
N ILE A 402 18.64 7.30 16.67
CA ILE A 402 17.56 7.96 17.41
C ILE A 402 18.19 8.74 18.58
N PRO A 403 17.61 9.85 19.06
CA PRO A 403 18.11 10.53 20.24
C PRO A 403 18.11 9.59 21.47
N VAL A 404 19.24 9.51 22.17
CA VAL A 404 19.42 8.70 23.39
C VAL A 404 19.70 9.63 24.57
N PRO A 405 18.99 9.50 25.72
CA PRO A 405 19.27 10.28 26.92
C PRO A 405 20.69 10.09 27.45
N PHE A 406 21.34 11.17 27.90
CA PHE A 406 22.73 11.14 28.35
C PHE A 406 23.00 10.15 29.50
N ASN A 407 22.04 9.92 30.40
CA ASN A 407 22.20 8.96 31.51
C ASN A 407 22.39 7.52 31.03
N ALA A 408 21.85 7.14 29.86
CA ALA A 408 22.05 5.82 29.27
C ALA A 408 23.51 5.54 28.83
N PHE A 409 24.38 6.56 28.81
CA PHE A 409 25.83 6.42 28.61
C PHE A 409 26.62 6.53 29.93
N LEU A 410 25.97 6.93 31.04
CA LEU A 410 26.57 7.05 32.37
C LEU A 410 26.26 5.81 33.24
N GLU A 411 25.12 5.18 32.99
CA GLU A 411 24.70 3.89 33.57
C GLU A 411 25.37 2.73 32.82
N GLY A 412 26.71 2.66 32.89
CA GLY A 412 27.47 1.48 32.45
C GLY A 412 27.07 0.22 33.23
N ASP A 413 27.29 -0.94 32.62
CA ASP A 413 26.68 -2.24 32.99
C ASP A 413 26.50 -2.49 34.49
N LYS A 414 25.24 -2.41 34.93
CA LYS A 414 24.75 -2.76 36.28
C LYS A 414 23.84 -4.00 36.27
N ASN A 415 24.09 -4.94 35.35
CA ASN A 415 23.47 -6.27 35.29
C ASN A 415 24.53 -7.32 34.97
#